data_AF-A0A9X3XAY6-F1
#
_entry.id   AF-A0A9X3XAY6-F1
#
_cell.length_a   1.000
_cell.length_b   1.000
_cell.length_c   1.000
_cell.angle_alpha   90.00
_cell.angle_beta   90.00
_cell.angle_gamma   90.00
#
_symmetry.space_group_name_H-M   'P 1'
#
loop_
_entity.id
_entity.type
_entity.pdbx_description
1 polymer ?
#
loop_
_entity_poly.entity_id
_entity_poly.type
_entity_poly.pdbx_seq_one_letter_code
_entity_poly.pdbx_strand_id
1 'polypeptide(L)'
;MPTPPPEGTPPAVKPLPKPVQYATLAVMLAIAGVVVWLMRPSAKPCTVKETFHNDNICIVTGSVKAIDEVNKALNAKQLGSVELDEVELTDPSGSRAVYFDSQKFDLGGRTTAKVTGREVQERGAPGVMRFVVEKVE
;
A
#
# COMPACT_ATOMS: atom_id res chain seq x y z
N MET A 1 20.68 -52.57 43.48
CA MET A 1 20.09 -51.66 42.46
C MET A 1 21.21 -50.79 41.93
N PRO A 2 21.49 -50.76 40.62
CA PRO A 2 22.54 -49.92 40.06
C PRO A 2 22.07 -48.46 39.91
N THR A 3 22.98 -47.53 40.20
CA THR A 3 22.84 -46.06 40.13
C THR A 3 22.79 -45.59 38.67
N PRO A 4 21.94 -44.61 38.30
CA PRO A 4 21.93 -44.07 36.93
C PRO A 4 23.19 -43.21 36.66
N PRO A 5 23.65 -43.15 35.40
CA PRO A 5 24.82 -42.34 35.01
C PRO A 5 24.50 -40.84 35.05
N PRO A 6 25.52 -39.97 35.21
CA PRO A 6 25.31 -38.53 35.28
C PRO A 6 24.84 -37.96 33.93
N GLU A 7 23.79 -37.14 34.01
CA GLU A 7 23.22 -36.39 32.88
C GLU A 7 24.30 -35.54 32.21
N GLY A 8 24.53 -35.81 30.93
CA GLY A 8 25.49 -35.07 30.11
C GLY A 8 25.07 -33.60 30.03
N THR A 9 25.92 -32.73 30.55
CA THR A 9 25.76 -31.28 30.43
C THR A 9 25.67 -30.93 28.94
N PRO A 10 24.64 -30.19 28.48
CA PRO A 10 24.57 -29.79 27.07
C PRO A 10 25.82 -28.96 26.73
N PRO A 11 26.40 -29.13 25.53
CA PRO A 11 27.61 -28.43 25.14
C PRO A 11 27.36 -26.92 25.22
N ALA A 12 28.21 -26.23 25.99
CA ALA A 12 28.21 -24.79 26.09
C ALA A 12 28.33 -24.21 24.67
N VAL A 13 27.25 -23.59 24.19
CA VAL A 13 27.22 -22.87 22.93
C VAL A 13 28.24 -21.73 23.05
N LYS A 14 29.46 -21.93 22.53
CA LYS A 14 30.48 -20.88 22.50
C LYS A 14 29.86 -19.68 21.80
N PRO A 15 29.77 -18.51 22.45
CA PRO A 15 29.25 -17.32 21.80
C PRO A 15 30.13 -17.03 20.58
N LEU A 16 29.49 -16.98 19.41
CA LEU A 16 30.19 -16.72 18.16
C LEU A 16 30.99 -15.41 18.28
N PRO A 17 32.19 -15.31 17.69
CA PRO A 17 32.97 -14.09 17.71
C PRO A 17 32.11 -12.92 17.21
N LYS A 18 32.08 -11.82 17.96
CA LYS A 18 31.33 -10.58 17.61
C LYS A 18 31.37 -10.21 16.12
N PRO A 19 32.51 -10.25 15.39
CA PRO A 19 32.52 -9.95 13.96
C PRO A 19 31.66 -10.88 13.10
N VAL A 20 31.55 -12.16 13.48
CA VAL A 20 30.69 -13.14 12.81
C VAL A 20 29.22 -12.87 13.09
N GLN A 21 28.87 -12.40 14.30
CA GLN A 21 27.51 -11.99 14.63
C GLN A 21 27.07 -10.76 13.83
N TYR A 22 27.95 -9.76 13.66
CA TYR A 22 27.65 -8.59 12.82
C TYR A 22 27.52 -8.95 11.34
N ALA A 23 28.36 -9.84 10.83
CA ALA A 23 28.24 -10.35 9.46
C ALA A 23 26.91 -11.08 9.25
N THR A 24 26.50 -11.92 10.20
CA THR A 24 25.24 -12.65 10.13
C THR A 24 24.03 -11.71 10.20
N LEU A 25 24.08 -10.69 11.08
CA LEU A 25 23.03 -9.68 11.19
C LEU A 25 22.91 -8.84 9.91
N ALA A 26 24.04 -8.43 9.32
CA ALA A 26 24.06 -7.67 8.07
C ALA A 26 23.51 -8.50 6.89
N VAL A 27 23.82 -9.80 6.84
CA VAL A 27 23.27 -10.72 5.84
C VAL A 27 21.76 -10.90 6.02
N MET A 28 21.27 -11.08 7.25
CA MET A 28 19.84 -11.19 7.54
C MET A 28 19.08 -9.91 7.17
N LEU A 29 19.64 -8.73 7.48
CA LEU A 29 19.07 -7.45 7.08
C LEU A 29 19.08 -7.26 5.55
N ALA A 30 20.15 -7.70 4.87
CA ALA A 30 20.23 -7.65 3.41
C ALA A 30 19.17 -8.54 2.76
N ILE A 31 18.96 -9.77 3.26
CA ILE A 31 17.93 -10.68 2.75
C ILE A 31 16.53 -10.10 3.00
N ALA A 32 16.26 -9.58 4.20
CA ALA A 32 14.98 -8.93 4.50
C ALA A 32 14.74 -7.72 3.59
N GLY A 33 15.76 -6.89 3.36
CA GLY A 33 15.68 -5.75 2.43
C GLY A 33 15.39 -6.18 0.99
N VAL A 34 16.03 -7.26 0.51
CA VAL A 34 15.82 -7.81 -0.83
C VAL A 34 14.41 -8.41 -0.98
N VAL A 35 13.91 -9.15 0.02
CA VAL A 35 12.56 -9.73 -0.01
C VAL A 35 11.49 -8.64 -0.03
N VAL A 36 11.64 -7.59 0.78
CA VAL A 36 10.74 -6.43 0.76
C VAL A 36 10.81 -5.68 -0.57
N TRP A 37 11.98 -5.63 -1.21
CA TRP A 37 12.12 -5.02 -2.54
C TRP A 37 11.48 -5.86 -3.65
N LEU A 38 11.54 -7.19 -3.56
CA LEU A 38 10.89 -8.10 -4.51
C LEU A 38 9.36 -8.15 -4.36
N MET A 39 8.83 -7.85 -3.16
CA MET A 39 7.39 -7.74 -2.92
C MET A 39 6.76 -6.41 -3.32
N ARG A 40 7.56 -5.44 -3.80
CA ARG A 40 7.23 -4.52 -4.91
C ARG A 40 5.96 -4.83 -5.72
N PRO A 41 4.71 -4.48 -5.33
CA PRO A 41 3.62 -4.51 -6.30
C PRO A 41 4.07 -3.70 -7.51
N SER A 42 4.13 -4.36 -8.67
CA SER A 42 4.56 -3.73 -9.91
C SER A 42 3.55 -2.66 -10.28
N ALA A 43 3.82 -1.45 -9.82
CA ALA A 43 3.00 -0.29 -10.06
C ALA A 43 3.17 0.08 -11.54
N LYS A 44 2.21 -0.35 -12.36
CA LYS A 44 2.22 -0.06 -13.80
C LYS A 44 1.62 1.32 -14.02
N PRO A 45 2.14 2.10 -14.99
CA PRO A 45 1.43 3.27 -15.47
C PRO A 45 0.14 2.80 -16.16
N CYS A 46 -0.97 3.40 -15.79
CA CYS A 46 -2.29 3.02 -16.27
C CYS A 46 -3.10 4.28 -16.56
N THR A 47 -4.06 4.16 -17.47
CA THR A 47 -5.00 5.27 -17.78
C THR A 47 -6.26 5.19 -16.92
N VAL A 48 -7.00 6.30 -16.76
CA VAL A 48 -8.23 6.30 -15.93
C VAL A 48 -9.32 5.38 -16.49
N LYS A 49 -9.33 5.15 -17.81
CA LYS A 49 -10.30 4.28 -18.49
C LYS A 49 -9.91 2.82 -18.51
N GLU A 50 -8.63 2.48 -18.40
CA GLU A 50 -8.22 1.09 -18.29
C GLU A 50 -8.84 0.53 -17.02
N THR A 51 -9.81 -0.37 -17.21
CA THR A 51 -10.47 -1.09 -16.14
C THR A 51 -9.40 -1.80 -15.34
N PHE A 52 -9.22 -1.40 -14.09
CA PHE A 52 -8.30 -2.03 -13.15
C PHE A 52 -8.87 -3.36 -12.68
N HIS A 53 -9.17 -4.25 -13.62
CA HIS A 53 -9.40 -5.65 -13.32
C HIS A 53 -8.11 -6.22 -12.73
N ASN A 54 -8.21 -6.82 -11.53
CA ASN A 54 -7.21 -7.70 -10.89
C ASN A 54 -6.31 -7.10 -9.80
N ASP A 55 -6.86 -6.40 -8.80
CA ASP A 55 -6.14 -6.08 -7.53
C ASP A 55 -4.77 -5.39 -7.72
N ASN A 56 -4.52 -4.84 -8.90
CA ASN A 56 -3.22 -4.29 -9.27
C ASN A 56 -3.14 -2.84 -8.83
N ILE A 57 -2.02 -2.49 -8.23
CA ILE A 57 -1.69 -1.10 -7.93
C ILE A 57 -1.35 -0.41 -9.25
N CYS A 58 -2.09 0.65 -9.56
CA CYS A 58 -1.91 1.42 -10.77
C CYS A 58 -1.50 2.86 -10.45
N ILE A 59 -0.63 3.38 -11.31
CA ILE A 59 -0.16 4.76 -11.26
C ILE A 59 -0.87 5.53 -12.36
N VAL A 60 -1.64 6.54 -11.96
CA VAL A 60 -2.35 7.42 -12.89
C VAL A 60 -1.83 8.83 -12.72
N THR A 61 -1.51 9.48 -13.83
CA THR A 61 -1.11 10.90 -13.83
C THR A 61 -2.14 11.69 -14.60
N GLY A 62 -2.71 12.72 -13.96
CA GLY A 62 -3.79 13.48 -14.57
C GLY A 62 -4.03 14.81 -13.87
N SER A 63 -4.87 15.63 -14.49
CA SER A 63 -5.38 16.84 -13.86
C SER A 63 -6.43 16.48 -12.82
N VAL A 64 -6.32 17.08 -11.63
CA VAL A 64 -7.30 16.87 -10.56
C VAL A 64 -8.29 18.03 -10.58
N LYS A 65 -9.57 17.68 -10.55
CA LYS A 65 -10.65 18.63 -10.38
C LYS A 65 -11.35 18.31 -9.06
N ALA A 66 -11.27 19.25 -8.12
CA ALA A 66 -11.99 19.14 -6.87
C ALA A 66 -13.50 19.13 -7.14
N ILE A 67 -14.20 18.24 -6.44
CA ILE A 67 -15.65 18.26 -6.39
C ILE A 67 -16.03 19.36 -5.38
N ASP A 68 -16.89 20.27 -5.81
CA ASP A 68 -17.33 21.45 -5.05
C ASP A 68 -17.75 21.07 -3.62
N GLU A 69 -17.45 21.91 -2.62
CA GLU A 69 -17.60 21.57 -1.19
C GLU A 69 -19.04 21.19 -0.81
N VAL A 70 -20.03 21.75 -1.50
CA VAL A 70 -21.46 21.44 -1.34
C VAL A 70 -21.76 19.99 -1.77
N ASN A 71 -21.10 19.50 -2.81
CA ASN A 71 -21.18 18.11 -3.26
C ASN A 71 -20.25 17.18 -2.47
N LYS A 72 -19.20 17.72 -1.86
CA LYS A 72 -18.23 16.96 -1.05
C LYS A 72 -18.89 16.33 0.17
N ALA A 73 -19.75 17.07 0.87
CA ALA A 73 -20.52 16.56 2.00
C ALA A 73 -21.57 15.48 1.61
N LEU A 74 -22.03 15.49 0.36
CA LEU A 74 -22.97 14.48 -0.16
C LEU A 74 -22.26 13.24 -0.72
N ASN A 75 -20.98 13.36 -1.11
CA ASN A 75 -20.20 12.30 -1.74
C ASN A 75 -19.11 11.70 -0.83
N ALA A 76 -18.97 12.19 0.40
CA ALA A 76 -18.14 11.56 1.42
C ALA A 76 -18.64 10.13 1.65
N LYS A 77 -17.86 9.16 1.17
CA LYS A 77 -18.25 7.74 1.20
C LYS A 77 -17.43 7.01 2.23
N GLN A 78 -18.13 6.35 3.15
CA GLN A 78 -17.51 5.50 4.16
C GLN A 78 -17.10 4.17 3.53
N LEU A 79 -15.80 4.00 3.30
CA LEU A 79 -15.20 2.71 3.00
C LEU A 79 -14.72 2.10 4.33
N GLY A 80 -15.65 1.48 5.06
CA GLY A 80 -15.39 0.92 6.39
C GLY A 80 -15.35 2.00 7.48
N SER A 81 -14.24 2.11 8.21
CA SER A 81 -14.06 3.08 9.31
C SER A 81 -13.35 4.37 8.89
N VAL A 82 -13.03 4.51 7.60
CA VAL A 82 -12.29 5.65 7.05
C VAL A 82 -13.22 6.47 6.16
N GLU A 83 -13.29 7.76 6.44
CA GLU A 83 -13.98 8.74 5.60
C GLU A 83 -13.06 9.09 4.43
N LEU A 84 -13.52 8.80 3.20
CA LEU A 84 -12.78 9.11 1.99
C LEU A 84 -13.45 10.25 1.25
N ASP A 85 -12.64 11.23 0.86
CA ASP A 85 -13.03 12.30 -0.03
C ASP A 85 -12.93 11.84 -1.49
N GLU A 86 -13.70 12.48 -2.35
CA GLU A 86 -13.77 12.18 -3.79
C GLU A 86 -13.25 13.38 -4.60
N VAL A 87 -12.41 13.12 -5.60
CA VAL A 87 -12.02 14.09 -6.64
C VAL A 87 -12.15 13.45 -8.02
N GLU A 88 -12.33 14.27 -9.05
CA GLU A 88 -12.33 13.80 -10.43
C GLU A 88 -10.91 13.92 -11.01
N LEU A 89 -10.32 12.77 -11.34
CA LEU A 89 -9.03 12.72 -12.03
C LEU A 89 -9.27 12.58 -13.53
N THR A 90 -8.67 13.48 -14.31
CA THR A 90 -8.80 13.52 -15.77
C THR A 90 -7.44 13.29 -16.42
N ASP A 91 -7.38 12.36 -17.36
CA ASP A 91 -6.22 12.10 -18.22
C ASP A 91 -6.65 12.15 -19.71
N PRO A 92 -5.74 11.95 -20.68
CA PRO A 92 -6.12 11.93 -22.10
C PRO A 92 -7.12 10.84 -22.51
N SER A 93 -7.32 9.79 -21.71
CA SER A 93 -8.26 8.69 -21.97
C SER A 93 -9.69 9.01 -21.50
N GLY A 94 -9.84 9.90 -20.51
CA GLY A 94 -11.13 10.34 -19.99
C GLY A 94 -11.03 10.93 -18.59
N SER A 95 -12.16 10.94 -17.88
CA SER A 95 -12.21 11.34 -16.47
C SER A 95 -12.84 10.24 -15.60
N ARG A 96 -12.40 10.16 -14.34
CA ARG A 96 -12.90 9.17 -13.38
C ARG A 96 -12.82 9.71 -11.94
N ALA A 97 -13.82 9.35 -11.14
CA ALA A 97 -13.82 9.61 -9.71
C ALA A 97 -12.77 8.74 -8.99
N VAL A 98 -11.94 9.39 -8.17
CA VAL A 98 -10.95 8.74 -7.31
C VAL A 98 -11.17 9.14 -5.86
N TYR A 99 -10.97 8.18 -4.96
CA TYR A 99 -11.23 8.31 -3.54
C TYR A 99 -9.91 8.38 -2.78
N PHE A 100 -9.79 9.28 -1.81
CA PHE A 100 -8.57 9.43 -1.03
C PHE A 100 -8.89 9.84 0.40
N ASP A 101 -7.97 9.50 1.30
CA ASP A 101 -8.04 9.92 2.68
C ASP A 101 -7.51 11.36 2.77
N SER A 102 -8.41 12.32 2.98
CA SER A 102 -8.06 13.75 3.04
C SER A 102 -7.26 14.13 4.29
N GLN A 103 -7.21 13.26 5.30
CA GLN A 103 -6.30 13.43 6.43
C GLN A 103 -4.86 13.05 6.07
N LYS A 104 -4.67 12.21 5.04
CA LYS A 104 -3.35 11.77 4.58
C LYS A 104 -2.85 12.53 3.36
N PHE A 105 -3.73 12.93 2.46
CA PHE A 105 -3.36 13.50 1.17
C PHE A 105 -4.22 14.72 0.82
N ASP A 106 -3.58 15.77 0.29
CA ASP A 106 -4.28 16.92 -0.28
C ASP A 106 -4.25 16.85 -1.81
N LEU A 107 -5.36 16.37 -2.37
CA LEU A 107 -5.63 16.36 -3.81
C LEU A 107 -6.58 17.48 -4.24
N GLY A 108 -7.37 18.04 -3.32
CA GLY A 108 -8.37 19.06 -3.64
C GLY A 108 -7.77 20.41 -4.08
N GLY A 109 -6.54 20.72 -3.65
CA GLY A 109 -5.84 21.94 -4.04
C GLY A 109 -4.95 21.82 -5.29
N ARG A 110 -4.78 20.62 -5.86
CA ARG A 110 -3.79 20.39 -6.94
C ARG A 110 -4.44 20.48 -8.32
N THR A 111 -3.76 21.11 -9.27
CA THR A 111 -4.17 21.13 -10.69
C THR A 111 -3.75 19.88 -11.44
N THR A 112 -2.70 19.20 -11.01
CA THR A 112 -2.18 17.95 -11.59
C THR A 112 -1.55 17.11 -10.49
N ALA A 113 -1.79 15.80 -10.49
CA ALA A 113 -1.22 14.88 -9.52
C ALA A 113 -0.88 13.54 -10.17
N LYS A 114 0.15 12.89 -9.64
CA LYS A 114 0.45 11.50 -9.92
C LYS A 114 -0.01 10.67 -8.73
N VAL A 115 -1.10 9.94 -8.90
CA VAL A 115 -1.70 9.12 -7.85
C VAL A 115 -1.40 7.65 -8.09
N THR A 116 -1.07 6.95 -7.02
CA THR A 116 -0.94 5.50 -7.00
C THR A 116 -2.05 4.95 -6.13
N GLY A 117 -2.81 4.01 -6.65
CA GLY A 117 -3.96 3.46 -5.94
C GLY A 117 -4.39 2.12 -6.50
N ARG A 118 -5.47 1.58 -5.95
CA ARG A 118 -6.05 0.31 -6.35
C ARG A 118 -7.57 0.37 -6.33
N GLU A 119 -8.21 -0.50 -7.10
CA GLU A 119 -9.66 -0.68 -6.99
C GLU A 119 -10.01 -1.51 -5.75
N VAL A 120 -10.92 -1.01 -4.95
CA VAL A 120 -11.47 -1.66 -3.76
C VAL A 120 -12.96 -1.79 -3.95
N GLN A 121 -13.51 -2.97 -3.64
CA GLN A 121 -14.94 -3.16 -3.65
C GLN A 121 -15.60 -2.38 -2.50
N GLU A 122 -16.62 -1.59 -2.82
CA GLU A 122 -17.38 -0.86 -1.81
C GLU A 122 -18.16 -1.81 -0.90
N ARG A 123 -18.02 -1.62 0.41
CA ARG A 123 -18.72 -2.41 1.41
C ARG A 123 -20.21 -2.07 1.36
N GLY A 124 -21.05 -3.06 1.04
CA GLY A 124 -22.52 -2.87 0.94
C GLY A 124 -23.02 -2.61 -0.48
N ALA A 125 -22.14 -2.47 -1.47
CA ALA A 125 -22.51 -2.36 -2.88
C ALA A 125 -21.73 -3.40 -3.72
N PRO A 126 -22.16 -4.67 -3.70
CA PRO A 126 -21.46 -5.73 -4.44
C PRO A 126 -21.45 -5.41 -5.94
N GLY A 127 -20.25 -5.44 -6.53
CA GLY A 127 -20.00 -5.08 -7.94
C GLY A 127 -19.58 -3.63 -8.18
N VAL A 128 -19.64 -2.75 -7.17
CA VAL A 128 -19.13 -1.38 -7.28
C VAL A 128 -17.66 -1.34 -6.86
N MET A 129 -16.77 -1.12 -7.83
CA MET A 129 -15.33 -0.96 -7.61
C MET A 129 -14.96 0.53 -7.55
N ARG A 130 -14.27 0.94 -6.49
CA ARG A 130 -13.82 2.32 -6.28
C ARG A 130 -12.31 2.39 -6.31
N PHE A 131 -11.74 3.33 -7.05
CA PHE A 131 -10.30 3.54 -7.03
C PHE A 131 -9.92 4.33 -5.78
N VAL A 132 -9.15 3.72 -4.88
CA VAL A 132 -8.68 4.32 -3.64
C VAL A 132 -7.20 4.64 -3.78
N VAL A 133 -6.85 5.90 -3.53
CA VAL A 133 -5.47 6.41 -3.57
C VAL A 133 -4.72 5.96 -2.31
N GLU A 134 -3.57 5.34 -2.52
CA GLU A 134 -2.66 4.90 -1.46
C GLU A 134 -1.43 5.81 -1.35
N LYS A 135 -1.08 6.53 -2.43
CA LYS A 135 0.04 7.46 -2.45
C LYS A 135 -0.17 8.57 -3.50
N VAL A 136 0.26 9.78 -3.17
CA VAL A 136 0.29 10.94 -4.07
C VAL A 136 1.73 11.43 -4.22
N GLU A 137 2.15 11.66 -5.46
CA GLU A 137 3.39 12.35 -5.83
C GLU A 137 3.06 13.71 -6.45
#